data_AF-A0A8H8ZA85-F1
#
_entry.id   AF-A0A8H8ZA85-F1
#
_cell.length_a   1.000
_cell.length_b   1.000
_cell.length_c   1.000
_cell.angle_alpha   90.00
_cell.angle_beta   90.00
_cell.angle_gamma   90.00
#
_symmetry.space_group_name_H-M   'P 1'
#
loop_
_entity.id
_entity.type
_entity.pdbx_description
1 polymer ?
#
loop_
_entity_poly.entity_id
_entity_poly.type
_entity_poly.pdbx_seq_one_letter_code
_entity_poly.pdbx_strand_id
1 'polypeptide(L)' 'VAHRHTGRPEIRYRYDSDGRVTEQLNPAGLSYTYQYEKDRITITDSLNRREVLHT' A
#
# COMPACT_ATOMS: atom_id res chain seq x y z
N VAL A 1 -27.29 16.49 8.24
CA VAL A 1 -26.08 15.63 8.17
C VAL A 1 -25.64 15.55 6.72
N ALA A 2 -24.53 16.19 6.35
CA ALA A 2 -24.01 16.10 4.99
C ALA A 2 -22.50 16.38 4.99
N HIS A 3 -21.70 15.41 5.46
CA HIS A 3 -20.29 15.37 5.10
C HIS A 3 -20.19 14.73 3.71
N ARG A 4 -20.51 15.52 2.68
CA ARG A 4 -20.27 15.15 1.29
C ARG A 4 -18.76 15.28 1.06
N HIS A 5 -18.02 14.19 1.28
CA HIS A 5 -16.63 14.11 0.87
C HIS A 5 -16.57 14.06 -0.66
N THR A 6 -16.53 15.24 -1.27
CA THR A 6 -16.28 15.42 -2.70
C THR A 6 -14.92 14.85 -3.08
N GLY A 7 -14.91 13.70 -3.76
CA GLY A 7 -13.89 13.37 -4.76
C GLY A 7 -12.44 13.22 -4.29
N ARG A 8 -12.18 12.90 -3.02
CA ARG A 8 -10.82 12.47 -2.66
C ARG A 8 -10.55 11.13 -3.33
N PRO A 9 -9.45 11.01 -4.07
CA PRO A 9 -9.06 9.74 -4.63
C PRO A 9 -8.94 8.72 -3.48
N GLU A 10 -9.80 7.70 -3.45
CA GLU A 10 -9.83 6.72 -2.36
C GLU A 10 -8.65 5.76 -2.52
N ILE A 11 -7.63 5.91 -1.66
CA ILE A 11 -6.53 4.95 -1.56
C ILE A 11 -7.11 3.70 -0.90
N ARG A 12 -6.96 2.55 -1.56
CA ARG A 12 -7.40 1.26 -1.00
C ARG A 12 -6.21 0.51 -0.45
N TYR A 13 -6.44 -0.19 0.65
CA TYR A 13 -5.44 -1.02 1.31
C TYR A 13 -5.90 -2.47 1.34
N ARG A 14 -4.98 -3.39 1.08
CA ARG A 14 -5.16 -4.82 1.35
C ARG A 14 -4.28 -5.21 2.52
N TYR A 15 -4.76 -6.18 3.28
CA TYR A 15 -4.13 -6.61 4.51
C TYR A 15 -3.87 -8.12 4.48
N ASP A 16 -2.80 -8.57 5.12
CA ASP A 16 -2.59 -9.98 5.45
C ASP A 16 -3.40 -10.42 6.68
N SER A 17 -3.25 -11.69 7.08
CA SER A 17 -3.91 -12.25 8.26
C SER A 17 -3.45 -11.62 9.58
N ASP A 18 -2.26 -11.01 9.60
CA ASP A 18 -1.71 -10.32 10.77
C ASP A 18 -2.15 -8.84 10.84
N GLY A 19 -2.93 -8.38 9.85
CA GLY A 19 -3.42 -7.01 9.76
C GLY A 19 -2.37 -6.02 9.23
N ARG A 20 -1.29 -6.49 8.62
CA ARG A 20 -0.29 -5.63 7.96
C ARG A 20 -0.71 -5.35 6.51
N VAL A 21 -0.38 -4.16 6.02
CA VAL A 21 -0.73 -3.74 4.66
C VAL A 21 0.13 -4.46 3.65
N THR A 22 -0.44 -5.31 2.80
CA THR A 22 0.30 -5.99 1.72
C THR A 22 0.24 -5.27 0.39
N GLU A 23 -0.78 -4.42 0.20
CA GLU A 23 -0.95 -3.65 -1.03
C GLU A 23 -1.63 -2.31 -0.74
N GLN A 24 -1.10 -1.25 -1.34
CA GLN A 24 -1.71 0.07 -1.41
C GLN A 24 -2.04 0.36 -2.88
N LEU A 25 -3.31 0.56 -3.18
CA LEU A 25 -3.81 0.91 -4.49
C LEU A 25 -4.07 2.41 -4.52
N ASN A 26 -3.28 3.12 -5.32
CA ASN A 26 -3.51 4.52 -5.58
C ASN A 26 -4.50 4.68 -6.75
N PRO A 27 -5.47 5.59 -6.62
CA PRO A 27 -6.48 5.86 -7.64
C PRO A 27 -5.92 6.46 -8.94
N ALA A 28 -4.66 6.90 -8.95
CA ALA A 28 -3.92 7.26 -10.16
C ALA A 28 -3.47 6.03 -11.00
N GLY A 29 -3.83 4.81 -10.59
CA GLY A 29 -3.41 3.56 -11.22
C GLY A 29 -2.04 3.06 -10.76
N LEU A 30 -1.40 3.76 -9.82
CA LEU A 30 -0.16 3.33 -9.18
C LEU A 30 -0.47 2.39 -8.02
N SER A 31 0.43 1.47 -7.73
CA SER A 31 0.32 0.59 -6.58
C SER A 31 1.66 0.42 -5.90
N TYR A 32 1.59 0.11 -4.60
CA TYR A 32 2.72 -0.35 -3.83
C TYR A 32 2.37 -1.70 -3.22
N THR A 33 3.27 -2.66 -3.31
CA THR A 33 3.17 -3.91 -2.56
C THR A 33 4.24 -3.95 -1.49
N TYR A 34 3.89 -4.54 -0.36
CA TYR A 34 4.77 -4.67 0.79
C TYR A 34 4.89 -6.14 1.13
N GLN A 35 6.14 -6.58 1.28
CA GLN A 35 6.46 -7.92 1.72
C GLN A 35 7.25 -7.83 3.02
N TYR A 36 6.68 -8.43 4.06
CA TYR A 36 7.23 -8.43 5.40
C TYR A 36 8.02 -9.72 5.61
N GLU A 37 9.30 -9.56 5.94
CA GLU A 37 10.17 -10.62 6.40
C GLU A 37 10.62 -10.32 7.84
N LYS A 38 11.35 -11.24 8.46
CA LYS A 38 11.71 -11.13 9.88
C LYS A 38 12.60 -9.92 10.20
N ASP A 39 13.49 -9.58 9.28
CA ASP A 39 14.55 -8.57 9.42
C ASP A 39 14.42 -7.41 8.41
N ARG A 40 13.48 -7.51 7.47
CA ARG A 40 13.35 -6.54 6.38
C ARG A 40 11.92 -6.41 5.86
N ILE A 41 11.68 -5.32 5.18
CA ILE A 41 10.45 -5.04 4.44
C ILE A 41 10.85 -4.73 3.00
N THR A 42 10.31 -5.47 2.05
CA THR A 42 10.49 -5.19 0.62
C THR A 42 9.27 -4.43 0.10
N ILE A 43 9.49 -3.26 -0.44
CA ILE A 43 8.47 -2.42 -1.07
C ILE A 43 8.66 -2.50 -2.58
N THR A 44 7.61 -2.81 -3.33
CA THR A 44 7.62 -2.78 -4.81
C THR A 44 6.61 -1.79 -5.32
N ASP A 45 7.02 -0.84 -6.17
CA ASP A 45 6.10 0.09 -6.82
C ASP A 45 5.51 -0.51 -8.12
N SER A 46 4.49 0.14 -8.69
CA SER A 46 3.84 -0.29 -9.93
C SER A 46 4.78 -0.38 -11.15
N LEU A 47 5.95 0.28 -11.11
CA LEU A 47 6.99 0.17 -12.12
C LEU A 47 8.00 -0.96 -11.85
N ASN A 48 7.72 -1.84 -10.89
CA ASN A 48 8.58 -2.93 -10.42
C ASN A 48 9.93 -2.48 -9.82
N ARG A 49 10.08 -1.23 -9.39
CA ARG A 49 11.26 -0.84 -8.60
C ARG A 49 11.08 -1.36 -7.19
N ARG A 50 12.16 -1.91 -6.64
CA ARG A 50 12.18 -2.54 -5.32
C ARG A 50 13.04 -1.73 -4.37
N GLU A 51 12.51 -1.48 -3.20
CA GLU A 51 13.23 -0.87 -2.09
C GLU A 51 13.18 -1.82 -0.90
N VAL A 52 14.32 -2.02 -0.23
CA VAL A 52 14.42 -2.92 0.92
C VAL A 52 14.77 -2.08 2.14
N LEU A 53 13.87 -2.08 3.11
CA LEU A 53 14.05 -1.46 4.41
C LEU A 53 14.48 -2.53 5.40
N HIS A 54 15.50 -2.25 6.21
CA HIS A 54 15.92 -3.11 7.31
C HIS A 54 15.31 -2.57 8.60
N THR A 55 14.75 -3.45 9.43
CA THR A 55 14.07 -3.09 10.69
C THR A 55 14.83 -3.53 11.93
#